data_AF-A0A1I1WF48-F1
#
_entry.id   AF-A0A1I1WF48-F1
#
_cell.length_a   1.000
_cell.length_b   1.000
_cell.length_c   1.000
_cell.angle_alpha   90.00
_cell.angle_beta   90.00
_cell.angle_gamma   90.00
#
_symmetry.space_group_name_H-M   'P 1'
#
loop_
_entity.id
_entity.type
_entity.pdbx_description
1 polymer ?
#
loop_
_entity_poly.entity_id
_entity_poly.type
_entity_poly.pdbx_seq_one_letter_code
_entity_poly.pdbx_strand_id
1 'polypeptide(L)'
;MRNNSILAGLERTLKTTQMKIIILATGLLFSFFSLTFAQTPAPASVENEKFVFLNNGVTIGMIVKSVLKADKQRLKLTDAQLPKAKEVITNATVKYNDGVKKLKASGMSQQKLRVLAIAIETEKVHNYKPILTPEQYAILVANHKKMYPESKV
;
A
#
# COMPACT_ATOMS: atom_id res chain seq x y z
N MET A 1 -71.55 -3.63 42.80
CA MET A 1 -70.21 -3.85 43.39
C MET A 1 -69.21 -3.09 42.55
N ARG A 2 -68.87 -1.87 42.99
CA ARG A 2 -67.65 -1.56 43.74
C ARG A 2 -66.39 -1.58 42.86
N ASN A 3 -66.00 -0.37 42.49
CA ASN A 3 -64.68 0.22 42.72
C ASN A 3 -63.46 -0.36 41.97
N ASN A 4 -62.62 0.58 41.54
CA ASN A 4 -61.16 0.46 41.32
C ASN A 4 -60.63 0.31 39.89
N SER A 5 -61.04 1.16 38.93
CA SER A 5 -60.22 1.30 37.70
C SER A 5 -59.80 2.73 37.35
N ILE A 6 -60.38 3.77 37.96
CA ILE A 6 -60.10 5.15 37.53
C ILE A 6 -58.94 5.82 38.31
N LEU A 7 -58.56 5.30 39.49
CA LEU A 7 -57.40 5.82 40.25
C LEU A 7 -56.04 5.22 39.85
N ALA A 8 -55.99 4.20 38.99
CA ALA A 8 -54.72 3.61 38.55
C ALA A 8 -54.12 4.28 37.31
N GLY A 9 -54.89 5.15 36.64
CA GLY A 9 -54.49 5.82 35.39
C GLY A 9 -53.73 7.14 35.59
N LEU A 10 -53.84 7.76 36.76
CA LEU A 10 -53.24 9.08 37.03
C LEU A 10 -51.95 9.02 37.87
N GLU A 11 -51.68 7.92 38.57
CA GLU A 11 -50.39 7.72 39.29
C GLU A 11 -49.27 7.16 38.41
N ARG A 12 -49.59 6.62 37.22
CA ARG A 12 -48.58 6.09 36.29
C ARG A 12 -47.89 7.15 35.44
N THR A 13 -48.37 8.38 35.45
CA THR A 13 -47.87 9.47 34.59
C THR A 13 -47.11 10.56 35.35
N LEU A 14 -47.00 10.47 36.68
CA LEU A 14 -46.27 11.46 37.49
C LEU A 14 -45.11 10.93 38.34
N LYS A 15 -44.93 9.60 38.46
CA LYS A 15 -43.72 9.00 39.10
C LYS A 15 -42.61 8.63 38.11
N THR A 16 -42.90 8.68 36.82
CA THR A 16 -41.98 8.19 35.76
C THR A 16 -41.02 9.28 35.27
N THR A 17 -41.24 10.53 35.67
CA THR A 17 -40.55 11.69 35.07
C THR A 17 -39.48 12.32 35.99
N GLN A 18 -39.41 11.95 37.28
CA GLN A 18 -38.58 12.71 38.25
C GLN A 18 -37.64 11.90 39.13
N MET A 19 -37.57 10.57 39.01
CA MET A 19 -36.70 9.77 39.90
C MET A 19 -36.14 8.52 39.24
N LYS A 20 -35.21 8.73 38.30
CA LYS A 20 -34.16 7.75 37.89
C LYS A 20 -33.16 8.30 36.87
N ILE A 21 -33.26 9.60 36.54
CA ILE A 21 -32.17 10.42 35.99
C ILE A 21 -30.90 10.34 36.87
N ILE A 22 -31.00 9.86 38.11
CA ILE A 22 -29.89 9.81 39.07
C ILE A 22 -29.16 8.45 39.10
N ILE A 23 -29.71 7.37 38.51
CA ILE A 23 -29.07 6.03 38.56
C ILE A 23 -28.40 5.63 37.23
N LEU A 24 -28.63 6.39 36.13
CA LEU A 24 -27.89 6.19 34.88
C LEU A 24 -26.55 6.94 34.81
N ALA A 25 -26.23 7.77 35.80
CA ALA A 25 -25.06 8.66 35.75
C ALA A 25 -23.79 8.09 36.41
N THR A 26 -23.84 6.90 37.02
CA THR A 26 -22.74 6.41 37.89
C THR A 26 -22.21 5.02 37.53
N GLY A 27 -22.65 4.42 36.42
CA GLY A 27 -22.20 3.10 35.96
C GLY A 27 -21.47 3.10 34.61
N LEU A 28 -21.34 4.26 33.97
CA LEU A 28 -20.73 4.44 32.66
C LEU A 28 -19.64 5.50 32.84
N LEU A 29 -18.38 5.16 32.51
CA LEU A 29 -17.16 6.00 32.54
C LEU A 29 -16.08 5.61 33.57
N PHE A 30 -16.16 4.42 34.20
CA PHE A 30 -14.96 3.77 34.77
C PHE A 30 -14.27 2.79 33.81
N SER A 31 -14.61 2.86 32.52
CA SER A 31 -14.14 1.93 31.47
C SER A 31 -13.50 2.67 30.30
N PHE A 32 -12.62 3.63 30.57
CA PHE A 32 -11.93 4.41 29.51
C PHE A 32 -10.41 4.50 29.67
N PHE A 33 -9.78 3.53 30.35
CA PHE A 33 -8.32 3.47 30.46
C PHE A 33 -7.66 2.30 29.71
N SER A 34 -8.37 1.68 28.76
CA SER A 34 -7.81 0.59 27.94
C SER A 34 -8.09 0.73 26.45
N LEU A 35 -7.99 1.94 25.91
CA LEU A 35 -7.97 2.23 24.46
C LEU A 35 -7.19 3.54 24.32
N THR A 36 -6.05 3.66 23.68
CA THR A 36 -5.37 2.83 22.70
C THR A 36 -3.94 3.35 22.76
N PHE A 37 -2.95 2.47 22.82
CA PHE A 37 -1.69 2.85 22.21
C PHE A 37 -2.07 3.22 20.77
N ALA A 38 -1.96 4.49 20.43
CA ALA A 38 -1.90 4.90 19.05
C ALA A 38 -0.67 4.19 18.50
N GLN A 39 -0.88 2.96 18.00
CA GLN A 39 -0.08 2.43 16.93
C GLN A 39 -0.31 3.44 15.81
N THR A 40 0.55 4.46 15.76
CA THR A 40 0.84 5.18 14.54
C THR A 40 0.75 4.14 13.43
N PRO A 41 -0.15 4.27 12.44
CA PRO A 41 -0.16 3.31 11.35
C PRO A 41 1.28 3.26 10.86
N ALA A 42 1.93 2.11 11.07
CA ALA A 42 3.27 1.90 10.56
C ALA A 42 3.17 2.32 9.10
N PRO A 43 4.06 3.22 8.60
CA PRO A 43 3.96 3.70 7.24
C PRO A 43 3.73 2.49 6.36
N ALA A 44 2.55 2.43 5.72
CA ALA A 44 2.12 1.22 5.05
C ALA A 44 3.26 0.85 4.09
N SER A 45 3.94 -0.26 4.39
CA SER A 45 5.15 -0.61 3.64
C SER A 45 4.78 -0.59 2.16
N VAL A 46 5.48 0.21 1.37
CA VAL A 46 5.18 0.39 -0.07
C VAL A 46 5.15 -0.96 -0.80
N GLU A 47 5.85 -1.97 -0.27
CA GLU A 47 5.84 -3.35 -0.78
C GLU A 47 4.49 -4.06 -0.62
N ASN A 48 3.62 -3.62 0.29
CA ASN A 48 2.27 -4.16 0.50
C ASN A 48 1.22 -3.50 -0.40
N GLU A 49 1.56 -2.41 -1.11
CA GLU A 49 0.64 -1.78 -2.04
C GLU A 49 0.32 -2.69 -3.22
N LYS A 50 -0.93 -2.65 -3.68
CA LYS A 50 -1.36 -3.38 -4.87
C LYS A 50 -0.74 -2.78 -6.13
N PHE A 51 -0.30 -3.67 -7.01
CA PHE A 51 0.20 -3.29 -8.31
C PHE A 51 -0.98 -3.02 -9.26
N VAL A 52 -1.06 -1.81 -9.79
CA VAL A 52 -2.22 -1.22 -10.47
C VAL A 52 -2.57 -1.95 -11.77
N PHE A 53 -1.59 -2.60 -12.38
CA PHE A 53 -1.79 -3.40 -13.59
C PHE A 53 -2.32 -4.80 -13.32
N LEU A 54 -2.16 -5.31 -12.11
CA LEU A 54 -2.43 -6.69 -11.77
C LEU A 54 -3.63 -6.74 -10.82
N ASN A 55 -4.81 -7.01 -11.39
CA ASN A 55 -6.08 -7.02 -10.67
C ASN A 55 -6.24 -8.23 -9.72
N ASN A 56 -5.29 -9.16 -9.71
CA ASN A 56 -5.29 -10.39 -8.93
C ASN A 56 -4.70 -10.24 -7.52
N GLY A 57 -4.48 -9.01 -7.05
CA GLY A 57 -3.94 -8.77 -5.71
C GLY A 57 -2.42 -8.89 -5.60
N VAL A 58 -1.70 -8.93 -6.72
CA VAL A 58 -0.23 -8.87 -6.71
C VAL A 58 0.22 -7.54 -6.11
N THR A 59 1.14 -7.60 -5.14
CA THR A 59 1.71 -6.42 -4.51
C THR A 59 3.02 -5.98 -5.16
N ILE A 60 3.44 -4.76 -4.88
CA ILE A 60 4.76 -4.24 -5.27
C ILE A 60 5.87 -5.20 -4.79
N GLY A 61 5.80 -5.68 -3.54
CA GLY A 61 6.79 -6.59 -2.96
C GLY A 61 6.90 -7.92 -3.71
N MET A 62 5.79 -8.45 -4.24
CA MET A 62 5.82 -9.66 -5.07
C MET A 62 6.54 -9.43 -6.40
N ILE A 63 6.34 -8.27 -7.03
CA ILE A 63 7.05 -7.88 -8.25
C ILE A 63 8.53 -7.68 -7.96
N VAL A 64 8.87 -6.92 -6.91
CA VAL A 64 10.25 -6.67 -6.48
C VAL A 64 10.98 -8.00 -6.24
N LYS A 65 10.37 -8.94 -5.51
CA LYS A 65 10.95 -10.25 -5.23
C LYS A 65 11.21 -11.04 -6.52
N SER A 66 10.28 -10.99 -7.47
CA SER A 66 10.39 -11.72 -8.74
C SER A 66 11.48 -11.14 -9.63
N VAL A 67 11.55 -9.81 -9.74
CA VAL A 67 12.59 -9.11 -10.50
C VAL A 67 13.96 -9.32 -9.84
N LEU A 68 14.06 -9.19 -8.51
CA LEU A 68 15.31 -9.41 -7.78
C LEU A 68 15.83 -10.84 -7.96
N LYS A 69 14.94 -11.84 -7.98
CA LYS A 69 15.32 -13.23 -8.26
C LYS A 69 15.90 -13.38 -9.66
N ALA A 70 15.24 -12.80 -10.67
CA ALA A 70 15.70 -12.84 -12.05
C ALA A 70 17.05 -12.11 -12.23
N ASP A 71 17.20 -10.94 -11.62
CA ASP A 71 18.42 -10.13 -11.66
C ASP A 71 19.57 -10.82 -10.93
N LYS A 72 19.32 -11.44 -9.76
CA LYS A 72 20.32 -12.24 -9.04
C LYS A 72 20.89 -13.34 -9.93
N GLN A 73 20.05 -14.06 -10.67
CA GLN A 73 20.48 -15.13 -11.56
C GLN A 73 21.20 -14.58 -12.80
N ARG A 74 20.63 -13.58 -13.48
CA ARG A 74 21.16 -13.05 -14.74
C ARG A 74 22.50 -12.32 -14.55
N LEU A 75 22.61 -11.54 -13.49
CA LEU A 75 23.78 -10.70 -13.21
C LEU A 75 24.74 -11.35 -12.22
N LYS A 76 24.39 -12.52 -11.65
CA LYS A 76 25.15 -13.19 -10.59
C LYS A 76 25.45 -12.23 -9.44
N LEU A 77 24.41 -11.55 -8.94
CA LEU A 77 24.57 -10.55 -7.88
C LEU A 77 25.12 -11.20 -6.60
N THR A 78 26.11 -10.57 -6.01
CA THR A 78 26.65 -10.97 -4.71
C THR A 78 25.68 -10.61 -3.59
N ASP A 79 25.80 -11.24 -2.43
CA ASP A 79 24.91 -10.94 -1.31
C ASP A 79 25.08 -9.50 -0.80
N ALA A 80 26.24 -8.88 -0.99
CA ALA A 80 26.47 -7.46 -0.71
C ALA A 80 25.75 -6.52 -1.70
N GLN A 81 25.50 -6.96 -2.93
CA GLN A 81 24.78 -6.18 -3.94
C GLN A 81 23.25 -6.27 -3.78
N LEU A 82 22.73 -7.35 -3.19
CA LEU A 82 21.29 -7.62 -3.12
C LEU A 82 20.46 -6.52 -2.43
N PRO A 83 20.87 -5.95 -1.28
CA PRO A 83 20.08 -4.89 -0.63
C PRO A 83 19.94 -3.65 -1.52
N LYS A 84 21.03 -3.24 -2.18
CA LYS A 84 21.04 -2.08 -3.08
C LYS A 84 20.24 -2.34 -4.36
N ALA A 85 20.37 -3.55 -4.93
CA ALA A 85 19.57 -3.98 -6.07
C ALA A 85 18.07 -3.99 -5.72
N LYS A 86 17.70 -4.49 -4.53
CA LYS A 86 16.32 -4.47 -4.04
C LYS A 86 15.78 -3.04 -4.02
N GLU A 87 16.52 -2.09 -3.46
CA GLU A 87 16.11 -0.69 -3.41
C GLU A 87 15.88 -0.09 -4.81
N VAL A 88 16.82 -0.30 -5.74
CA VAL A 88 16.68 0.16 -7.13
C VAL A 88 15.43 -0.42 -7.80
N ILE A 89 15.16 -1.70 -7.61
CA ILE A 89 13.97 -2.37 -8.15
C ILE A 89 12.69 -1.84 -7.49
N THR A 90 12.67 -1.67 -6.17
CA THR A 90 11.52 -1.13 -5.44
C THR A 90 11.17 0.26 -5.95
N ASN A 91 12.16 1.15 -6.05
CA ASN A 91 11.95 2.52 -6.53
C ASN A 91 11.41 2.55 -7.96
N ALA A 92 11.96 1.73 -8.85
CA ALA A 92 11.46 1.61 -10.23
C ALA A 92 10.02 1.06 -10.27
N THR A 93 9.72 0.05 -9.46
CA THR A 93 8.39 -0.58 -9.40
C THR A 93 7.33 0.39 -8.88
N VAL A 94 7.63 1.13 -7.81
CA VAL A 94 6.75 2.18 -7.25
C VAL A 94 6.52 3.28 -8.28
N LYS A 95 7.59 3.83 -8.88
CA LYS A 95 7.50 4.86 -9.92
C LYS A 95 6.62 4.41 -11.08
N TYR A 96 6.75 3.15 -11.51
CA TYR A 96 5.93 2.61 -12.58
C TYR A 96 4.47 2.52 -12.15
N ASN A 97 4.22 1.95 -10.97
CA ASN A 97 2.88 1.82 -10.42
C ASN A 97 2.16 3.18 -10.35
N ASP A 98 2.85 4.21 -9.86
CA ASP A 98 2.31 5.56 -9.75
C ASP A 98 2.13 6.26 -11.10
N GLY A 99 3.07 6.07 -12.03
CA GLY A 99 2.92 6.55 -13.40
C GLY A 99 1.68 5.96 -14.07
N VAL A 100 1.41 4.68 -13.82
CA VAL A 100 0.21 4.00 -14.33
C VAL A 100 -1.06 4.55 -13.69
N LYS A 101 -1.08 4.82 -12.38
CA LYS A 101 -2.22 5.50 -11.71
C LYS A 101 -2.52 6.83 -12.41
N LYS A 102 -1.50 7.65 -12.67
CA LYS A 102 -1.64 8.93 -13.37
C LYS A 102 -2.18 8.76 -14.79
N LEU A 103 -1.66 7.80 -15.54
CA LEU A 103 -2.13 7.51 -16.90
C LEU A 103 -3.57 7.01 -16.93
N LYS A 104 -4.02 6.21 -15.95
CA LYS A 104 -5.44 5.81 -15.84
C LYS A 104 -6.35 7.03 -15.67
N ALA A 105 -5.92 8.01 -14.87
CA ALA A 105 -6.68 9.23 -14.64
C ALA A 105 -6.69 10.18 -15.85
N SER A 106 -5.60 10.23 -16.63
CA SER A 106 -5.43 11.19 -17.74
C SER A 106 -5.71 10.62 -19.14
N GLY A 107 -6.22 9.39 -19.23
CA GLY A 107 -6.39 8.67 -20.49
C GLY A 107 -5.16 7.86 -20.89
N MET A 108 -5.24 6.55 -20.65
CA MET A 108 -4.20 5.56 -20.89
C MET A 108 -4.22 5.05 -22.34
N SER A 109 -3.03 4.91 -22.94
CA SER A 109 -2.85 4.22 -24.23
C SER A 109 -1.60 3.34 -24.17
N GLN A 110 -1.52 2.35 -25.05
CA GLN A 110 -0.35 1.46 -25.13
C GLN A 110 0.94 2.24 -25.41
N GLN A 111 0.87 3.28 -26.24
CA GLN A 111 2.01 4.15 -26.51
C GLN A 111 2.48 4.88 -25.24
N LYS A 112 1.57 5.49 -24.47
CA LYS A 112 1.93 6.19 -23.22
C LYS A 112 2.52 5.22 -22.18
N LEU A 113 1.98 4.00 -22.10
CA LEU A 113 2.51 2.94 -21.24
C LEU A 113 3.90 2.50 -21.67
N ARG A 114 4.14 2.34 -22.97
CA ARG A 114 5.45 1.96 -23.51
C ARG A 114 6.49 3.04 -23.21
N VAL A 115 6.16 4.32 -23.43
CA VAL A 115 7.03 5.46 -23.10
C VAL A 115 7.36 5.48 -21.60
N LEU A 116 6.36 5.31 -20.73
CA LEU A 116 6.55 5.22 -19.28
C LEU A 116 7.49 4.06 -18.90
N ALA A 117 7.26 2.88 -19.46
CA ALA A 117 8.06 1.68 -19.20
C ALA A 117 9.52 1.88 -19.62
N ILE A 118 9.77 2.40 -20.83
CA ILE A 118 11.13 2.67 -21.32
C ILE A 118 11.84 3.64 -20.40
N ALA A 119 11.20 4.76 -20.04
CA ALA A 119 11.83 5.79 -19.22
C ALA A 119 12.25 5.23 -17.85
N ILE A 120 11.36 4.48 -17.19
CA ILE A 120 11.64 3.91 -15.87
C ILE A 120 12.67 2.79 -15.94
N GLU A 121 12.58 1.91 -16.94
CA GLU A 121 13.56 0.84 -17.12
C GLU A 121 14.95 1.39 -17.49
N THR A 122 15.02 2.47 -18.28
CA THR A 122 16.27 3.19 -18.60
C THR A 122 16.87 3.78 -17.31
N GLU A 123 16.06 4.47 -16.51
CA GLU A 123 16.51 5.03 -15.23
C GLU A 123 17.00 3.94 -14.28
N LYS A 124 16.27 2.81 -14.19
CA LYS A 124 16.67 1.64 -13.40
C LYS A 124 18.05 1.12 -13.83
N VAL A 125 18.31 1.03 -15.14
CA VAL A 125 19.63 0.62 -15.64
C VAL A 125 20.69 1.62 -15.19
N HIS A 126 20.50 2.92 -15.33
CA HIS A 126 21.47 3.91 -14.83
C HIS A 126 21.74 3.78 -13.32
N ASN A 127 20.69 3.57 -12.53
CA ASN A 127 20.80 3.43 -11.07
C ASN A 127 21.50 2.13 -10.64
N TYR A 128 21.56 1.12 -11.52
CA TYR A 128 22.36 -0.09 -11.28
C TYR A 128 23.87 0.12 -11.48
N LYS A 129 24.27 1.11 -12.28
CA LYS A 129 25.69 1.34 -12.63
C LYS A 129 26.65 1.43 -11.42
N PRO A 130 26.33 2.14 -10.31
CA PRO A 130 27.23 2.19 -9.14
C PRO A 130 27.22 0.91 -8.28
N ILE A 131 26.31 -0.02 -8.53
CA ILE A 131 26.15 -1.26 -7.75
C ILE A 131 26.87 -2.43 -8.43
N LEU A 132 26.86 -2.44 -9.77
CA LEU A 132 27.34 -3.54 -10.59
C LEU A 132 28.81 -3.38 -10.98
N THR A 133 29.48 -4.50 -11.23
CA THR A 133 30.76 -4.48 -11.94
C THR A 133 30.54 -4.05 -13.40
N PRO A 134 31.58 -3.61 -14.12
CA PRO A 134 31.46 -3.25 -15.54
C PRO A 134 30.88 -4.38 -16.40
N GLU A 135 31.27 -5.64 -16.14
CA GLU A 135 30.77 -6.82 -16.85
C GLU A 135 29.29 -7.08 -16.59
N GLN A 136 28.87 -7.04 -15.32
CA GLN A 136 27.47 -7.17 -14.93
C GLN A 136 26.62 -6.06 -15.56
N TYR A 137 27.14 -4.83 -15.56
CA TYR A 137 26.48 -3.69 -16.16
C TYR A 137 26.32 -3.86 -17.68
N ALA A 138 27.33 -4.35 -18.38
CA ALA A 138 27.24 -4.64 -19.82
C ALA A 138 26.14 -5.67 -20.12
N ILE A 139 26.02 -6.74 -19.31
CA ILE A 139 24.93 -7.73 -19.42
C ILE A 139 23.57 -7.07 -19.23
N LEU A 140 23.43 -6.21 -18.23
CA LEU A 140 22.19 -5.49 -17.96
C LEU A 140 21.81 -4.57 -19.13
N VAL A 141 22.75 -3.79 -19.65
CA VAL A 141 22.55 -2.88 -20.79
C VAL A 141 22.16 -3.66 -22.05
N ALA A 142 22.86 -4.76 -22.34
CA ALA A 142 22.54 -5.60 -23.49
C ALA A 142 21.11 -6.17 -23.41
N ASN A 143 20.70 -6.65 -22.23
CA ASN A 143 19.34 -7.13 -22.02
C ASN A 143 18.31 -5.99 -22.14
N HIS A 144 18.61 -4.79 -21.64
CA HIS A 144 17.73 -3.63 -21.76
C HIS A 144 17.53 -3.22 -23.23
N LYS A 145 18.61 -3.12 -24.02
CA LYS A 145 18.55 -2.80 -25.45
C LYS A 145 17.80 -3.85 -26.27
N LYS A 146 17.83 -5.12 -25.85
CA LYS A 146 17.01 -6.17 -26.49
C LYS A 146 15.51 -5.96 -26.25
N MET A 147 15.11 -5.53 -25.06
CA MET A 147 13.70 -5.34 -24.68
C MET A 147 13.16 -3.96 -25.10
N TYR A 148 14.04 -2.96 -25.13
CA TYR A 148 13.77 -1.57 -25.48
C TYR A 148 14.83 -1.05 -26.47
N PRO A 149 14.79 -1.48 -27.75
CA PRO A 149 15.72 -1.01 -28.77
C PRO A 149 15.72 0.52 -28.95
N GLU A 150 14.60 1.16 -28.63
CA GLU A 150 14.39 2.61 -28.68
C GLU A 150 14.99 3.38 -27.48
N SER A 151 15.52 2.69 -26.47
CA SER A 151 16.14 3.30 -25.29
C SER A 151 17.50 3.95 -25.61
N LYS A 152 17.86 4.98 -24.85
CA LYS A 152 19.14 5.73 -25.00
C LYS A 152 20.11 5.46 -23.85
N VAL A 153 20.25 4.18 -23.47
CA VAL A 153 21.24 3.71 -22.46
C VAL A 153 22.64 3.60 -23.04
#